data_AF-A0A1L5P1H7-F1
#
_entry.id   AF-A0A1L5P1H7-F1
#
_cell.length_a   1.000
_cell.length_b   1.000
_cell.length_c   1.000
_cell.angle_alpha   90.00
_cell.angle_beta   90.00
_cell.angle_gamma   90.00
#
_symmetry.space_group_name_H-M   'P 1'
#
loop_
_entity.id
_entity.type
_entity.pdbx_description
1 polymer ?
#
loop_
_entity_poly.entity_id
_entity_poly.type
_entity_poly.pdbx_seq_one_letter_code
_entity_poly.pdbx_strand_id
1 'polypeptide(L)'
;MYKSIASLSSADNPRLYKVLFDHFSSLYPAIAKSSVAEFHLGGDQTFRLLRGAKDLTFEVVYSDISRFASITRSLNSRARNYITGFALQWSTSRVAPPRRLLQLPRPLDETRVPEDVLMVIFHLDQADPAEVERKIKGCISALYPPGSKLQREAQDCNGQRAIAQLADWLSFQDAKRVLDIEDPDHAAMMLISMMFGGMASRLTAGGGLPDRSSLIGYLKGCIHLFVRGCRCKEAA
;
A
#
# COMPACT_ATOMS: atom_id res chain seq x y z
N MET A 1 8.33 14.55 -4.93
CA MET A 1 7.88 14.00 -3.64
C MET A 1 8.82 14.49 -2.55
N TYR A 2 8.29 14.75 -1.37
CA TYR A 2 9.04 15.22 -0.21
C TYR A 2 8.96 14.19 0.91
N LYS A 3 10.03 14.11 1.67
CA LYS A 3 10.11 13.33 2.90
C LYS A 3 10.42 14.30 4.02
N SER A 4 9.55 14.39 5.02
CA SER A 4 9.79 15.18 6.23
C SER A 4 9.91 14.26 7.44
N ILE A 5 10.93 14.48 8.26
CA ILE A 5 11.22 13.68 9.44
C ILE A 5 11.32 14.60 10.65
N ALA A 6 10.64 14.23 11.73
CA ALA A 6 10.79 14.84 13.05
C ALA A 6 11.01 13.75 14.10
N SER A 7 11.78 14.07 15.13
CA SER A 7 12.00 13.16 16.25
C SER A 7 11.67 13.86 17.55
N LEU A 8 11.17 13.09 18.50
CA LEU A 8 10.87 13.51 19.85
C LEU A 8 11.73 12.72 20.81
N SER A 9 12.72 13.39 21.39
CA SER A 9 13.52 12.87 22.50
C SER A 9 12.75 13.09 23.81
N SER A 10 12.78 12.12 24.74
CA SER A 10 11.99 12.09 25.99
C SER A 10 10.59 11.46 25.86
N ALA A 11 10.46 10.40 25.07
CA ALA A 11 9.28 9.55 25.10
C ALA A 11 9.43 8.39 26.09
N ASP A 12 9.85 8.66 27.33
CA ASP A 12 9.76 7.68 28.43
C ASP A 12 8.30 7.40 28.83
N ASN A 13 7.33 8.06 28.18
CA ASN A 13 5.92 7.79 28.36
C ASN A 13 5.40 6.80 27.30
N PRO A 14 5.32 5.49 27.61
CA PRO A 14 4.81 4.47 26.68
C PRO A 14 3.36 4.74 26.24
N ARG A 15 2.62 5.61 26.94
CA ARG A 15 1.24 5.97 26.58
C ARG A 15 1.16 6.86 25.34
N LEU A 16 2.16 7.71 25.08
CA LEU A 16 2.11 8.63 23.93
C LEU A 16 2.12 7.86 22.61
N TYR A 17 3.00 6.86 22.48
CA TYR A 17 3.04 6.00 21.29
C TYR A 17 1.68 5.35 21.04
N LYS A 18 1.09 4.75 22.09
CA LYS A 18 -0.21 4.08 21.99
C LYS A 18 -1.32 5.06 21.56
N VAL A 19 -1.39 6.25 22.17
CA VAL A 19 -2.41 7.24 21.84
C VAL A 19 -2.30 7.76 20.41
N LEU A 20 -1.07 7.94 19.91
CA LEU A 20 -0.85 8.34 18.52
C LEU A 20 -1.16 7.18 17.56
N PHE A 21 -0.73 5.97 17.89
CA PHE A 21 -1.03 4.78 17.11
C PHE A 21 -2.54 4.58 16.99
N ASP A 22 -3.27 4.50 18.10
CA ASP A 22 -4.72 4.32 18.13
C ASP A 22 -5.45 5.42 17.33
N HIS A 23 -4.95 6.66 17.39
CA HIS A 23 -5.50 7.76 16.61
C HIS A 23 -5.37 7.56 15.11
N PHE A 24 -4.16 7.31 14.65
CA PHE A 24 -3.89 7.25 13.22
C PHE A 24 -4.44 5.95 12.64
N SER A 25 -4.47 4.87 13.41
CA SER A 25 -5.16 3.62 13.05
C SER A 25 -6.67 3.80 12.90
N SER A 26 -7.28 4.75 13.62
CA SER A 26 -8.71 5.06 13.43
C SER A 26 -9.00 5.91 12.19
N LEU A 27 -7.98 6.51 11.58
CA LEU A 27 -8.12 7.42 10.44
C LEU A 27 -7.56 6.83 9.14
N TYR A 28 -6.54 5.99 9.25
CA TYR A 28 -5.74 5.47 8.16
C TYR A 28 -5.41 3.99 8.42
N PRO A 29 -5.41 3.13 7.40
CA PRO A 29 -4.89 1.78 7.50
C PRO A 29 -3.43 1.83 7.89
N ALA A 30 -3.03 0.86 8.69
CA ALA A 30 -1.72 0.80 9.29
C ALA A 30 -1.11 -0.59 9.08
N ILE A 31 0.08 -0.63 8.47
CA ILE A 31 0.95 -1.81 8.55
C ILE A 31 1.72 -1.69 9.87
N ALA A 32 1.34 -2.50 10.86
CA ALA A 32 1.90 -2.45 12.20
C ALA A 32 2.92 -3.59 12.44
N LYS A 33 4.20 -3.23 12.57
CA LYS A 33 5.19 -4.01 13.31
C LYS A 33 5.31 -3.37 14.70
N SER A 34 5.56 -4.14 15.77
CA SER A 34 5.47 -3.65 17.16
C SER A 34 6.26 -2.36 17.46
N SER A 35 7.33 -2.10 16.70
CA SER A 35 8.18 -0.90 16.79
C SER A 35 7.99 0.11 15.65
N VAL A 36 7.26 -0.22 14.59
CA VAL A 36 7.06 0.62 13.41
C VAL A 36 5.64 0.47 12.88
N ALA A 37 4.87 1.55 12.92
CA ALA A 37 3.57 1.64 12.25
C ALA A 37 3.68 2.53 11.00
N GLU A 38 3.32 1.99 9.83
CA GLU A 38 3.21 2.75 8.57
C GLU A 38 1.74 2.94 8.22
N PHE A 39 1.29 4.20 8.21
CA PHE A 39 -0.06 4.63 7.88
C PHE A 39 -0.14 5.13 6.43
N HIS A 40 -1.16 4.69 5.70
CA HIS A 40 -1.39 5.10 4.32
C HIS A 40 -2.36 6.28 4.22
N LEU A 41 -1.86 7.43 3.76
CA LEU A 41 -2.60 8.69 3.75
C LEU A 41 -3.39 8.92 2.45
N GLY A 42 -3.26 8.02 1.47
CA GLY A 42 -3.82 8.14 0.13
C GLY A 42 -2.80 8.57 -0.91
N GLY A 43 -2.89 7.97 -2.11
CA GLY A 43 -1.93 8.17 -3.18
C GLY A 43 -0.51 7.82 -2.72
N ASP A 44 0.48 8.64 -3.04
CA ASP A 44 1.88 8.33 -2.73
C ASP A 44 2.33 8.71 -1.32
N GLN A 45 1.37 9.01 -0.45
CA GLN A 45 1.62 9.68 0.81
C GLN A 45 1.55 8.68 1.96
N THR A 46 2.59 8.65 2.78
CA THR A 46 2.67 7.75 3.93
C THR A 46 3.08 8.52 5.17
N PHE A 47 2.63 8.04 6.32
CA PHE A 47 3.09 8.51 7.62
C PHE A 47 3.61 7.32 8.40
N ARG A 48 4.84 7.38 8.91
CA ARG A 48 5.42 6.35 9.76
C ARG A 48 5.62 6.89 11.16
N LEU A 49 5.20 6.07 12.12
CA LEU A 49 5.43 6.25 13.54
C LEU A 49 6.41 5.16 13.99
N LEU A 50 7.64 5.57 14.31
CA LEU A 50 8.71 4.67 14.76
C LEU A 50 8.93 4.86 16.26
N ARG A 51 8.94 3.75 17.00
CA ARG A 51 9.27 3.71 18.42
C ARG A 51 10.70 3.23 18.61
N GLY A 52 11.59 4.16 18.96
CA GLY A 52 12.93 3.86 19.41
C GLY A 52 12.96 3.55 20.91
N ALA A 53 14.16 3.36 21.45
CA ALA A 53 14.36 3.01 22.85
C ALA A 53 14.04 4.17 23.82
N LYS A 54 14.25 5.42 23.38
CA LYS A 54 14.04 6.64 24.20
C LYS A 54 13.36 7.78 23.43
N ASP A 55 12.96 7.50 22.20
CA ASP A 55 12.52 8.49 21.23
C ASP A 55 11.39 7.97 20.35
N LEU A 56 10.57 8.90 19.89
CA LEU A 56 9.58 8.66 18.84
C LEU A 56 10.00 9.41 17.59
N THR A 57 10.09 8.71 16.47
CA THR A 57 10.39 9.31 15.17
C THR A 57 9.16 9.26 14.28
N PHE A 58 8.91 10.39 13.63
CA PHE A 58 7.80 10.64 12.72
C PHE A 58 8.36 10.87 11.33
N GLU A 59 7.90 10.11 10.35
CA GLU A 59 8.29 10.29 8.96
C GLU A 59 7.04 10.47 8.11
N VAL A 60 6.93 11.58 7.38
CA VAL A 60 5.83 11.83 6.45
C VAL A 60 6.41 11.92 5.05
N VAL A 61 5.97 11.04 4.16
CA VAL A 61 6.22 11.14 2.74
C VAL A 61 4.98 11.73 2.09
N TYR A 62 5.15 12.80 1.31
CA TYR A 62 4.03 13.52 0.71
C TYR A 62 4.37 14.07 -0.67
N SER A 63 3.35 14.15 -1.51
CA SER A 63 3.35 14.90 -2.76
C SER A 63 2.62 16.24 -2.62
N ASP A 64 1.60 16.28 -1.75
CA ASP A 64 0.79 17.46 -1.44
C ASP A 64 1.07 17.96 -0.02
N ILE A 65 1.37 19.26 0.11
CA ILE A 65 1.65 19.90 1.38
C ILE A 65 0.43 19.93 2.32
N SER A 66 -0.78 19.85 1.78
CA SER A 66 -2.03 19.88 2.55
C SER A 66 -2.12 18.68 3.49
N ARG A 67 -1.72 17.49 3.02
CA ARG A 67 -1.72 16.26 3.82
C ARG A 67 -0.65 16.32 4.91
N PHE A 68 0.54 16.79 4.57
CA PHE A 68 1.60 17.07 5.54
C PHE A 68 1.13 18.05 6.62
N ALA A 69 0.50 19.16 6.25
CA ALA A 69 -0.02 20.15 7.19
C ALA A 69 -1.11 19.59 8.12
N SER A 70 -1.96 18.69 7.62
CA SER A 70 -2.97 18.02 8.44
C SER A 70 -2.35 17.08 9.47
N ILE A 71 -1.37 16.28 9.07
CA ILE A 71 -0.68 15.33 9.96
C ILE A 71 0.11 16.07 11.02
N THR A 72 0.89 17.08 10.64
CA THR A 72 1.68 17.87 11.59
C THR A 72 0.80 18.62 12.59
N ARG A 73 -0.36 19.15 12.17
CA ARG A 73 -1.35 19.75 13.09
C ARG A 73 -1.91 18.74 14.10
N SER A 74 -2.33 17.57 13.64
CA SER A 74 -2.85 16.52 14.54
C SER A 74 -1.78 16.03 15.53
N LEU A 75 -0.56 15.78 15.04
CA LEU A 75 0.59 15.40 15.87
C LEU A 75 0.86 16.43 16.96
N ASN A 76 1.01 17.71 16.59
CA ASN A 76 1.27 18.78 17.55
C ASN A 76 0.15 18.91 18.58
N SER A 77 -1.12 18.81 18.15
CA SER A 77 -2.27 18.90 19.06
C SER A 77 -2.27 17.79 20.10
N ARG A 78 -1.96 16.55 19.72
CA ARG A 78 -1.97 15.41 20.66
C ARG A 78 -0.71 15.36 21.50
N ALA A 79 0.45 15.66 20.91
CA ALA A 79 1.73 15.60 21.59
C ALA A 79 1.87 16.70 22.66
N ARG A 80 1.17 17.85 22.52
CA ARG A 80 1.14 18.94 23.51
C ARG A 80 0.74 18.50 24.92
N ASN A 81 -0.10 17.47 25.07
CA ASN A 81 -0.50 16.96 26.38
C ASN A 81 0.60 16.12 27.08
N TYR A 82 1.65 15.77 26.35
CA TYR A 82 2.72 14.89 26.81
C TYR A 82 4.09 15.58 26.79
N ILE A 83 4.19 16.76 26.17
CA ILE A 83 5.42 17.51 25.99
C ILE A 83 5.14 18.97 26.31
N THR A 84 5.89 19.54 27.25
CA THR A 84 5.82 20.97 27.55
C THR A 84 6.74 21.76 26.63
N GLY A 85 6.24 22.86 26.05
CA GLY A 85 7.07 23.91 25.44
C GLY A 85 7.73 23.64 24.08
N PHE A 86 7.50 22.49 23.42
CA PHE A 86 8.17 22.18 22.15
C PHE A 86 7.21 21.99 20.96
N ALA A 87 7.57 22.59 19.83
CA ALA A 87 7.03 22.23 18.51
C ALA A 87 7.98 21.22 17.85
N LEU A 88 7.44 20.17 17.21
CA LEU A 88 8.25 19.20 16.47
C LEU A 88 9.07 19.91 15.39
N GLN A 89 10.39 19.75 15.41
CA GLN A 89 11.26 20.26 14.36
C GLN A 89 11.33 19.26 13.20
N TRP A 90 10.91 19.69 12.02
CA TRP A 90 10.86 18.86 10.82
C TRP A 90 12.04 19.15 9.90
N SER A 91 12.80 18.11 9.56
CA SER A 91 13.79 18.12 8.48
C SER A 91 13.11 17.64 7.20
N THR A 92 13.26 18.37 6.08
CA THR A 92 12.60 18.03 4.81
C THR A 92 13.61 17.82 3.69
N SER A 93 13.46 16.72 2.95
CA SER A 93 14.30 16.40 1.80
C SER A 93 13.45 15.99 0.59
N ARG A 94 13.98 16.18 -0.63
CA ARG A 94 13.38 15.64 -1.85
C ARG A 94 13.73 14.18 -1.97
N VAL A 95 12.74 13.36 -2.31
CA VAL A 95 12.92 11.92 -2.56
C VAL A 95 12.37 11.56 -3.92
N ALA A 96 13.03 10.62 -4.60
CA ALA A 96 12.51 10.02 -5.81
C ALA A 96 11.24 9.20 -5.47
N PRO A 97 10.23 9.19 -6.36
CA PRO A 97 9.09 8.31 -6.17
C PRO A 97 9.58 6.84 -6.15
N PRO A 98 9.06 6.00 -5.24
CA PRO A 98 9.45 4.60 -5.19
C PRO A 98 9.11 3.92 -6.53
N ARG A 99 9.99 3.05 -7.04
CA ARG A 99 9.66 2.18 -8.18
C ARG A 99 8.54 1.25 -7.76
N ARG A 100 7.35 1.40 -8.34
CA ARG A 100 6.18 0.66 -7.91
C ARG A 100 5.93 -0.54 -8.78
N LEU A 101 5.64 -1.66 -8.12
CA LEU A 101 5.24 -2.89 -8.78
C LEU A 101 3.79 -2.82 -9.29
N LEU A 102 2.93 -2.25 -8.46
CA LEU A 102 1.53 -1.95 -8.75
C LEU A 102 1.34 -0.43 -8.63
N GLN A 103 0.36 0.18 -9.30
CA GLN A 103 0.08 1.61 -9.10
C GLN A 103 -0.62 1.90 -7.76
N LEU A 104 0.04 1.54 -6.66
CA LEU A 104 -0.42 1.68 -5.28
C LEU A 104 0.58 2.49 -4.44
N PRO A 105 0.11 3.26 -3.44
CA PRO A 105 -1.29 3.38 -3.01
C PRO A 105 -2.13 4.27 -3.95
N ARG A 106 -3.46 4.10 -3.92
CA ARG A 106 -4.42 4.94 -4.67
C ARG A 106 -4.96 6.09 -3.82
N PRO A 107 -5.44 7.19 -4.44
CA PRO A 107 -6.15 8.25 -3.72
C PRO A 107 -7.40 7.70 -3.01
N LEU A 108 -7.67 8.18 -1.78
CA LEU A 108 -8.81 7.73 -0.99
C LEU A 108 -10.14 8.30 -1.48
N ASP A 109 -10.11 9.40 -2.20
CA ASP A 109 -11.25 10.10 -2.80
C ASP A 109 -11.52 9.66 -4.25
N GLU A 110 -10.85 8.60 -4.71
CA GLU A 110 -11.06 8.05 -6.05
C GLU A 110 -12.50 7.56 -6.22
N THR A 111 -13.21 8.13 -7.20
CA THR A 111 -14.64 7.89 -7.50
C THR A 111 -14.87 6.89 -8.64
N ARG A 112 -13.80 6.44 -9.29
CA ARG A 112 -13.87 5.49 -10.41
C ARG A 112 -14.38 4.13 -9.93
N VAL A 113 -15.05 3.40 -10.81
CA VAL A 113 -15.54 2.05 -10.49
C VAL A 113 -14.36 1.12 -10.17
N PRO A 114 -14.51 0.17 -9.23
CA PRO A 114 -13.41 -0.69 -8.78
C PRO A 114 -12.70 -1.43 -9.91
N GLU A 115 -13.43 -1.89 -10.93
CA GLU A 115 -12.87 -2.56 -12.09
C GLU A 115 -11.83 -1.67 -12.79
N ASP A 116 -12.19 -0.43 -13.13
CA ASP A 116 -11.30 0.51 -13.82
C ASP A 116 -10.08 0.87 -12.97
N VAL A 117 -10.27 1.03 -11.66
CA VAL A 117 -9.17 1.30 -10.73
C VAL A 117 -8.21 0.11 -10.68
N LEU A 118 -8.72 -1.12 -10.63
CA LEU A 118 -7.90 -2.33 -10.66
C LEU A 118 -7.14 -2.49 -11.98
N MET A 119 -7.75 -2.14 -13.12
CA MET A 119 -7.04 -2.12 -14.41
C MET A 119 -5.81 -1.21 -14.34
N VAL A 120 -5.96 -0.02 -13.74
CA VAL A 120 -4.88 0.96 -13.57
C VAL A 120 -3.83 0.46 -12.57
N ILE A 121 -4.26 -0.10 -11.43
CA ILE A 121 -3.38 -0.70 -10.41
C ILE A 121 -2.46 -1.75 -11.04
N PHE A 122 -3.01 -2.61 -11.91
CA PHE A 122 -2.28 -3.68 -12.60
C PHE A 122 -1.69 -3.28 -13.96
N HIS A 123 -1.66 -1.99 -14.29
CA HIS A 123 -1.05 -1.45 -15.51
C HIS A 123 -1.70 -1.89 -16.83
N LEU A 124 -2.97 -2.32 -16.81
CA LEU A 124 -3.72 -2.83 -17.96
C LEU A 124 -4.46 -1.75 -18.75
N ASP A 125 -4.41 -0.51 -18.29
CA ASP A 125 -4.97 0.68 -18.91
C ASP A 125 -4.04 1.32 -19.97
N GLN A 126 -2.82 0.81 -20.11
CA GLN A 126 -1.84 1.38 -21.03
C GLN A 126 -2.14 1.06 -22.50
N ALA A 127 -1.88 2.05 -23.36
CA ALA A 127 -2.09 1.92 -24.80
C ALA A 127 -1.08 0.98 -25.48
N ASP A 128 0.16 0.90 -24.97
CA ASP A 128 1.19 0.01 -25.52
C ASP A 128 1.12 -1.40 -24.88
N PRO A 129 0.66 -2.43 -25.61
CA PRO A 129 0.60 -3.79 -25.08
C PRO A 129 1.97 -4.39 -24.76
N ALA A 130 3.06 -3.91 -25.37
CA ALA A 130 4.41 -4.36 -25.04
C ALA A 130 4.87 -3.82 -23.68
N GLU A 131 4.48 -2.59 -23.32
CA GLU A 131 4.73 -2.04 -21.99
C GLU A 131 3.91 -2.74 -20.91
N VAL A 132 2.65 -3.09 -21.21
CA VAL A 132 1.81 -3.91 -20.33
C VAL A 132 2.48 -5.25 -20.03
N GLU A 133 2.90 -5.98 -21.07
CA GLU A 133 3.58 -7.28 -20.93
C GLU A 133 4.86 -7.16 -20.09
N ARG A 134 5.66 -6.11 -20.31
CA ARG A 134 6.89 -5.85 -19.55
C ARG A 134 6.61 -5.64 -18.07
N LYS A 135 5.58 -4.85 -17.72
CA LYS A 135 5.20 -4.61 -16.33
C LYS A 135 4.66 -5.88 -15.67
N ILE A 136 3.85 -6.66 -16.38
CA ILE A 136 3.36 -7.98 -15.91
C ILE A 136 4.52 -8.93 -15.58
N LYS A 137 5.51 -9.04 -16.47
CA LYS A 137 6.73 -9.84 -16.21
C LYS A 137 7.45 -9.34 -14.95
N GLY A 138 7.56 -8.02 -14.79
CA GLY A 138 8.09 -7.39 -13.58
C GLY A 138 7.32 -7.82 -12.32
N CYS A 139 5.99 -7.73 -12.34
CA CYS A 139 5.10 -8.17 -11.26
C CYS A 139 5.33 -9.64 -10.90
N ILE A 140 5.33 -10.53 -11.90
CA ILE A 140 5.54 -11.96 -11.66
C ILE A 140 6.91 -12.21 -11.03
N SER A 141 7.97 -11.60 -11.55
CA SER A 141 9.33 -11.81 -11.03
C SER A 141 9.50 -11.34 -9.59
N ALA A 142 8.80 -10.28 -9.18
CA ALA A 142 8.89 -9.72 -7.84
C ALA A 142 7.94 -10.41 -6.84
N LEU A 143 6.79 -10.91 -7.29
CA LEU A 143 5.82 -11.62 -6.44
C LEU A 143 6.12 -13.11 -6.32
N TYR A 144 6.79 -13.68 -7.33
CA TYR A 144 7.17 -15.09 -7.42
C TYR A 144 8.66 -15.22 -7.79
N PRO A 145 9.58 -14.81 -6.90
CA PRO A 145 11.01 -14.83 -7.21
C PRO A 145 11.50 -16.27 -7.47
N PRO A 146 12.31 -16.50 -8.52
CA PRO A 146 12.92 -17.80 -8.77
C PRO A 146 14.04 -18.04 -7.76
N GLY A 147 13.85 -18.90 -6.76
CA GLY A 147 14.91 -19.22 -5.79
C GLY A 147 14.45 -19.93 -4.51
N SER A 148 15.40 -20.57 -3.82
CA SER A 148 15.19 -21.24 -2.53
C SER A 148 15.03 -20.23 -1.39
N LYS A 149 14.34 -20.64 -0.30
CA LYS A 149 13.88 -19.80 0.82
C LYS A 149 14.95 -18.86 1.43
N LEU A 150 16.24 -19.16 1.31
CA LEU A 150 17.35 -18.41 1.90
C LEU A 150 17.73 -17.11 1.15
N GLN A 151 17.37 -16.95 -0.14
CA GLN A 151 17.52 -15.67 -0.86
C GLN A 151 16.32 -14.74 -0.70
N ARG A 152 15.22 -15.25 -0.12
CA ARG A 152 13.96 -14.54 0.02
C ARG A 152 14.04 -13.41 1.05
N GLU A 153 14.82 -13.59 2.12
CA GLU A 153 14.91 -12.67 3.25
C GLU A 153 15.56 -11.30 2.94
N ALA A 154 16.32 -11.18 1.85
CA ALA A 154 16.96 -9.92 1.44
C ALA A 154 16.22 -9.18 0.30
N GLN A 155 15.29 -9.85 -0.40
CA GLN A 155 14.61 -9.33 -1.61
C GLN A 155 13.07 -9.24 -1.49
N ASP A 156 12.47 -9.69 -0.38
CA ASP A 156 11.02 -9.81 -0.17
C ASP A 156 10.23 -8.49 0.01
N CYS A 157 10.91 -7.36 0.22
CA CYS A 157 10.22 -6.15 0.70
C CYS A 157 9.29 -5.49 -0.33
N ASN A 158 9.47 -5.70 -1.64
CA ASN A 158 8.67 -4.99 -2.65
C ASN A 158 7.37 -5.73 -2.99
N GLY A 159 7.42 -7.05 -3.14
CA GLY A 159 6.24 -7.88 -3.41
C GLY A 159 5.26 -7.88 -2.24
N GLN A 160 5.77 -8.13 -1.02
CA GLN A 160 4.95 -8.08 0.20
C GLN A 160 4.35 -6.71 0.44
N ARG A 161 5.10 -5.62 0.17
CA ARG A 161 4.57 -4.26 0.25
C ARG A 161 3.47 -4.01 -0.76
N ALA A 162 3.62 -4.47 -2.00
CA ALA A 162 2.59 -4.32 -3.02
C ALA A 162 1.30 -5.06 -2.64
N ILE A 163 1.41 -6.25 -2.03
CA ILE A 163 0.27 -7.01 -1.51
C ILE A 163 -0.40 -6.27 -0.36
N ALA A 164 0.36 -5.78 0.62
CA ALA A 164 -0.19 -5.04 1.75
C ALA A 164 -0.92 -3.76 1.29
N GLN A 165 -0.32 -3.01 0.36
CA GLN A 165 -0.96 -1.81 -0.18
C GLN A 165 -2.24 -2.13 -0.99
N LEU A 166 -2.33 -3.33 -1.59
CA LEU A 166 -3.54 -3.78 -2.27
C LEU A 166 -4.61 -4.16 -1.24
N ALA A 167 -4.24 -4.86 -0.17
CA ALA A 167 -5.13 -5.17 0.95
C ALA A 167 -5.71 -3.90 1.58
N ASP A 168 -4.89 -2.88 1.82
CA ASP A 168 -5.35 -1.59 2.30
C ASP A 168 -6.37 -0.96 1.35
N TRP A 169 -6.09 -0.97 0.05
CA TRP A 169 -7.03 -0.44 -0.95
C TRP A 169 -8.37 -1.19 -0.95
N LEU A 170 -8.34 -2.52 -0.83
CA LEU A 170 -9.53 -3.37 -0.74
C LEU A 170 -10.34 -3.07 0.54
N SER A 171 -9.67 -2.95 1.69
CA SER A 171 -10.29 -2.56 2.96
C SER A 171 -11.01 -1.21 2.85
N PHE A 172 -10.47 -0.25 2.11
CA PHE A 172 -11.17 1.01 1.86
C PHE A 172 -12.41 0.87 0.98
N GLN A 173 -12.40 -0.01 -0.01
CA GLN A 173 -13.60 -0.25 -0.82
C GLN A 173 -14.70 -0.90 0.02
N ASP A 174 -14.33 -1.78 0.95
CA ASP A 174 -15.23 -2.37 1.93
C ASP A 174 -15.82 -1.35 2.90
N ALA A 175 -14.98 -0.50 3.49
CA ALA A 175 -15.42 0.58 4.36
C ALA A 175 -16.38 1.56 3.67
N LYS A 176 -16.24 1.74 2.35
CA LYS A 176 -17.15 2.54 1.50
C LYS A 176 -18.39 1.77 1.02
N ARG A 177 -18.51 0.48 1.33
CA ARG A 177 -19.56 -0.43 0.82
C ARG A 177 -19.64 -0.47 -0.71
N VAL A 178 -18.49 -0.33 -1.35
CA VAL A 178 -18.35 -0.47 -2.81
C VAL A 178 -18.06 -1.93 -3.15
N LEU A 179 -17.23 -2.59 -2.34
CA LEU A 179 -16.99 -4.02 -2.34
C LEU A 179 -17.38 -4.60 -0.97
N ASP A 180 -17.68 -5.88 -0.92
CA ASP A 180 -17.93 -6.66 0.30
C ASP A 180 -16.73 -7.59 0.48
N ILE A 181 -15.85 -7.24 1.43
CA ILE A 181 -14.56 -7.91 1.62
C ILE A 181 -14.38 -8.22 3.10
N GLU A 182 -14.58 -9.48 3.46
CA GLU A 182 -14.45 -9.98 4.83
C GLU A 182 -13.01 -9.93 5.36
N ASP A 183 -12.04 -10.38 4.54
CA ASP A 183 -10.60 -10.38 4.85
C ASP A 183 -9.82 -9.73 3.70
N PRO A 184 -9.43 -8.44 3.85
CA PRO A 184 -8.69 -7.70 2.82
C PRO A 184 -7.32 -8.29 2.48
N ASP A 185 -6.61 -8.86 3.45
CA ASP A 185 -5.29 -9.48 3.24
C ASP A 185 -5.44 -10.75 2.39
N HIS A 186 -6.42 -11.60 2.75
CA HIS A 186 -6.73 -12.80 1.98
C HIS A 186 -7.24 -12.45 0.58
N ALA A 187 -8.12 -11.46 0.46
CA ALA A 187 -8.65 -11.01 -0.82
C ALA A 187 -7.56 -10.46 -1.74
N ALA A 188 -6.60 -9.70 -1.22
CA ALA A 188 -5.43 -9.23 -1.97
C ALA A 188 -4.58 -10.40 -2.47
N MET A 189 -4.29 -11.38 -1.60
CA MET A 189 -3.53 -12.57 -1.98
C MET A 189 -4.25 -13.41 -3.04
N MET A 190 -5.56 -13.57 -2.91
CA MET A 190 -6.41 -14.28 -3.86
C MET A 190 -6.38 -13.59 -5.22
N LEU A 191 -6.57 -12.26 -5.27
CA LEU A 191 -6.49 -11.49 -6.51
C LEU A 191 -5.12 -11.60 -7.17
N ILE A 192 -4.03 -11.45 -6.41
CA ILE A 192 -2.67 -11.63 -6.93
C ILE A 192 -2.44 -13.03 -7.48
N SER A 193 -2.94 -14.05 -6.79
CA SER A 193 -2.82 -15.45 -7.22
C SER A 193 -3.63 -15.74 -8.48
N MET A 194 -4.85 -15.21 -8.58
CA MET A 194 -5.68 -15.28 -9.78
C MET A 194 -5.01 -14.58 -10.96
N MET A 195 -4.43 -13.40 -10.73
CA MET A 195 -3.79 -12.61 -11.77
C MET A 195 -2.49 -13.27 -12.26
N PHE A 196 -1.63 -13.75 -11.36
CA PHE A 196 -0.25 -14.08 -11.71
C PHE A 196 0.18 -15.51 -11.42
N GLY A 197 -0.52 -16.24 -10.55
CA GLY A 197 -0.08 -17.56 -10.07
C GLY A 197 0.08 -18.60 -11.18
N GLY A 198 -0.91 -18.70 -12.07
CA GLY A 198 -0.84 -19.63 -13.21
C GLY A 198 0.30 -19.31 -14.18
N MET A 199 0.58 -18.03 -14.40
CA MET A 199 1.68 -17.60 -15.27
C MET A 199 3.05 -17.80 -14.62
N ALA A 200 3.18 -17.52 -13.32
CA ALA A 200 4.38 -17.81 -12.56
C ALA A 200 4.73 -19.30 -12.66
N SER A 201 3.74 -20.18 -12.45
CA SER A 201 3.92 -21.63 -12.61
C SER A 201 4.39 -22.01 -14.02
N ARG A 202 3.76 -21.47 -15.08
CA ARG A 202 4.18 -21.72 -16.47
C ARG A 202 5.61 -21.29 -16.74
N LEU A 203 6.01 -20.09 -16.28
CA LEU A 203 7.37 -19.58 -16.44
C LEU A 203 8.39 -20.46 -15.70
N THR A 204 8.08 -20.94 -14.50
CA THR A 204 8.96 -21.85 -13.75
C THR A 204 9.10 -23.22 -14.42
N ALA A 205 8.08 -23.68 -15.14
CA ALA A 205 8.11 -24.93 -15.90
C ALA A 205 8.82 -24.80 -17.27
N GLY A 206 9.47 -23.66 -17.54
CA GLY A 206 10.12 -23.39 -18.83
C GLY A 206 9.17 -23.02 -19.96
N GLY A 207 7.87 -22.84 -19.66
CA GLY A 207 6.89 -22.34 -20.60
C GLY A 207 7.00 -20.82 -20.79
N GLY A 208 6.50 -20.34 -21.93
CA GLY A 208 6.32 -18.90 -22.17
C GLY A 208 5.01 -18.37 -21.59
N LEU A 209 4.92 -17.04 -21.49
CA LEU A 209 3.63 -16.37 -21.32
C LEU A 209 2.75 -16.62 -22.56
N PRO A 210 1.41 -16.56 -22.40
CA PRO A 210 0.50 -16.48 -23.54
C PRO A 210 0.87 -15.33 -24.48
N ASP A 211 0.32 -15.33 -25.70
CA ASP A 211 0.40 -14.15 -26.56
C ASP A 211 -0.21 -12.93 -25.85
N ARG A 212 0.24 -11.73 -26.25
CA ARG A 212 -0.10 -10.49 -25.55
C ARG A 212 -1.60 -10.25 -25.43
N SER A 213 -2.37 -10.58 -26.47
CA SER A 213 -3.80 -10.33 -26.48
C SER A 213 -4.53 -11.26 -25.50
N SER A 214 -4.19 -12.55 -25.52
CA SER A 214 -4.71 -13.54 -24.58
C SER A 214 -4.30 -13.25 -23.15
N LEU A 215 -3.05 -12.80 -22.93
CA LEU A 215 -2.55 -12.39 -21.63
C LEU A 215 -3.37 -11.24 -21.05
N ILE A 216 -3.52 -10.15 -21.80
CA ILE A 216 -4.27 -8.98 -21.33
C ILE A 216 -5.74 -9.33 -21.13
N GLY A 217 -6.34 -10.11 -22.05
CA GLY A 217 -7.71 -10.58 -21.93
C GLY A 217 -7.95 -11.42 -20.67
N TYR A 218 -7.05 -12.34 -20.37
CA TYR A 218 -7.08 -13.15 -19.14
C TYR A 218 -7.05 -12.27 -17.89
N LEU A 219 -6.11 -11.33 -17.81
CA LEU A 219 -5.96 -10.46 -16.64
C LEU A 219 -7.17 -9.54 -16.43
N LYS A 220 -7.72 -9.00 -17.52
CA LYS A 220 -8.98 -8.24 -17.46
C LYS A 220 -10.12 -9.12 -16.97
N GLY A 221 -10.19 -10.35 -17.45
CA GLY A 221 -11.17 -11.36 -16.99
C GLY A 221 -11.06 -11.66 -15.50
N CYS A 222 -9.85 -11.84 -14.97
CA CYS A 222 -9.60 -12.05 -13.55
C CYS A 222 -10.12 -10.89 -12.69
N ILE A 223 -9.87 -9.64 -13.11
CA ILE A 223 -10.38 -8.44 -12.41
C ILE A 223 -11.91 -8.41 -12.43
N HIS A 224 -12.53 -8.63 -13.58
CA HIS A 224 -13.99 -8.66 -13.69
C HIS A 224 -14.63 -9.74 -12.81
N LEU A 225 -14.04 -10.94 -12.80
CA LEU A 225 -14.52 -12.04 -11.96
C LEU A 225 -14.37 -11.74 -10.47
N PHE A 226 -13.21 -11.22 -10.07
CA PHE A 226 -12.95 -10.86 -8.69
C PHE A 226 -13.91 -9.78 -8.20
N VAL A 227 -14.04 -8.67 -8.93
CA VAL A 227 -14.94 -7.58 -8.52
C VAL A 227 -16.38 -8.07 -8.46
N ARG A 228 -16.85 -8.84 -9.45
CA ARG A 228 -18.20 -9.41 -9.43
C ARG A 228 -18.43 -10.31 -8.21
N GLY A 229 -17.42 -11.07 -7.80
CA GLY A 229 -17.48 -11.93 -6.60
C GLY A 229 -17.54 -11.14 -5.29
N CYS A 230 -16.92 -9.96 -5.25
CA CYS A 230 -16.86 -9.08 -4.08
C CYS A 230 -17.84 -7.90 -4.17
N ARG A 231 -18.82 -7.88 -5.07
CA ARG A 231 -19.81 -6.79 -5.11
C ARG A 231 -20.69 -6.86 -3.86
N CYS A 232 -20.88 -5.73 -3.17
CA CYS A 232 -21.91 -5.63 -2.16
C CYS A 232 -23.25 -6.04 -2.79
N LYS A 233 -23.90 -7.06 -2.24
CA LYS A 233 -25.26 -7.39 -2.62
C LYS A 233 -26.13 -6.22 -2.17
N GLU A 234 -26.83 -5.59 -3.11
CA GLU A 234 -27.94 -4.71 -2.72
C GLU A 234 -28.89 -5.53 -1.87
N ALA A 235 -29.19 -5.04 -0.66
CA ALA A 235 -30.25 -5.59 0.15
C ALA A 235 -31.55 -5.41 -0.63
N ALA A 236 -32.08 -6.50 -1.15
CA ALA A 236 -33.42 -6.57 -1.72
C ALA A 236 -34.48 -6.37 -0.62
#